data_AF-A0A9P6I4E4-F1
#
_entry.id   AF-A0A9P6I4E4-F1
#
_cell.length_a   1.000
_cell.length_b   1.000
_cell.length_c   1.000
_cell.angle_alpha   90.00
_cell.angle_beta   90.00
_cell.angle_gamma   90.00
#
_symmetry.space_group_name_H-M   'P 1'
#
loop_
_entity.id
_entity.type
_entity.pdbx_description
1 polymer ?
#
loop_
_entity_poly.entity_id
_entity_poly.type
_entity_poly.pdbx_seq_one_letter_code
_entity_poly.pdbx_strand_id
1 'polypeptide(L)'
;MLVIFTIPHSPHSKASRGKNMPWPEIDEVELPNGRLITVCAPHQQVVCGRCCLDFSYDLESDYDEDDEDGEDDEMFGYDFDSVVPRDVTFGDVANSRYGRRHENEDNAVHALTAANVFGFSAGLFAHDVDPESAYEKEARDIGYRHSQTVSMMPQSARKRPIGNVFPTQFGDRSKFPVPPFELFPHSIGLRATPPVERYINRYDVTELLIYTDGACFDNGGVNARAGCSFVFKPAKSREETGRIAFRLEDRGPDGNVYKHTSNRAELRAAIAALRFRHWPGEGFRSIVIATDSTYVANGATVWVRAWMRKGWRLKSGEPVKSRDLWEALLLGIERLHEHGMAVRFWKIPRKWNQDADRAAKGAAAVLEATPNYTDIFGLLTR
;
A
#
# COMPACT_ATOMS: atom_id res chain seq x y z
N MET A 1 3.70 20.41 25.92
CA MET A 1 4.03 21.64 25.16
C MET A 1 4.93 21.22 24.01
N LEU A 2 4.49 21.45 22.76
CA LEU A 2 5.25 21.17 21.54
C LEU A 2 6.57 21.95 21.60
N VAL A 3 7.72 21.27 21.59
CA VAL A 3 9.01 21.95 21.49
C VAL A 3 9.29 22.20 20.01
N ILE A 4 9.04 23.45 19.60
CA ILE A 4 9.43 23.99 18.30
C ILE A 4 10.93 24.28 18.40
N PHE A 5 11.77 23.53 17.69
CA PHE A 5 13.16 23.92 17.46
C PHE A 5 13.21 24.80 16.21
N THR A 6 13.40 26.11 16.42
CA THR A 6 13.79 27.03 15.34
C THR A 6 15.30 26.98 15.16
N ILE A 7 15.76 26.56 13.99
CA ILE A 7 17.16 26.62 13.55
C ILE A 7 17.30 27.86 12.62
N PRO A 8 18.38 28.66 12.71
CA PRO A 8 18.44 29.95 12.05
C PRO A 8 18.58 29.86 10.52
N HIS A 9 17.95 30.80 9.82
CA HIS A 9 18.01 30.94 8.36
C HIS A 9 19.42 31.27 7.85
N SER A 10 19.88 30.53 6.84
CA SER A 10 20.99 30.92 5.97
C SER A 10 20.49 31.90 4.88
N PRO A 11 21.22 32.99 4.54
CA PRO A 11 20.82 33.90 3.48
C PRO A 11 21.43 33.49 2.12
N HIS A 12 20.69 33.81 1.04
CA HIS A 12 20.95 33.60 -0.39
C HIS A 12 20.35 32.29 -0.95
N SER A 13 19.47 32.26 -1.96
CA SER A 13 19.34 33.13 -3.14
C SER A 13 17.91 33.25 -3.72
N LYS A 14 17.54 34.51 -4.02
CA LYS A 14 16.63 35.09 -5.04
C LYS A 14 15.53 34.21 -5.69
N ALA A 15 14.29 34.68 -5.46
CA ALA A 15 13.06 34.27 -6.12
C ALA A 15 12.98 34.63 -7.62
N SER A 16 12.50 33.70 -8.44
CA SER A 16 11.93 33.97 -9.76
C SER A 16 10.46 33.54 -9.80
N ARG A 17 9.59 34.47 -10.17
CA ARG A 17 8.14 34.26 -10.38
C ARG A 17 7.89 33.40 -11.63
N GLY A 18 7.05 32.36 -11.52
CA GLY A 18 6.28 31.83 -12.64
C GLY A 18 5.96 30.32 -12.64
N LYS A 19 4.66 29.99 -12.55
CA LYS A 19 3.95 28.81 -13.09
C LYS A 19 4.21 27.41 -12.47
N ASN A 20 3.10 26.66 -12.39
CA ASN A 20 2.91 25.25 -11.98
C ASN A 20 3.12 24.96 -10.50
N MET A 21 2.12 24.34 -9.84
CA MET A 21 2.28 23.78 -8.50
C MET A 21 3.46 22.80 -8.51
N PRO A 22 4.57 23.10 -7.81
CA PRO A 22 5.73 22.24 -7.86
C PRO A 22 5.52 21.09 -6.88
N TRP A 23 6.20 19.99 -7.18
CA TRP A 23 6.56 18.95 -6.22
C TRP A 23 7.00 19.55 -4.88
N PRO A 24 6.79 18.86 -3.74
CA PRO A 24 7.15 19.43 -2.44
C PRO A 24 8.63 19.82 -2.43
N GLU A 25 8.93 21.04 -1.97
CA GLU A 25 10.30 21.52 -1.82
C GLU A 25 11.07 20.58 -0.87
N ILE A 26 12.17 20.02 -1.36
CA ILE A 26 13.10 19.16 -0.63
C ILE A 26 14.37 19.95 -0.30
N ASP A 27 15.00 19.64 0.82
CA ASP A 27 16.28 20.22 1.22
C ASP A 27 17.24 19.11 1.67
N GLU A 28 18.54 19.34 1.51
CA GLU A 28 19.60 18.40 1.87
C GLU A 28 20.44 18.96 3.01
N VAL A 29 20.50 18.24 4.12
CA VAL A 29 21.21 18.65 5.32
C VAL A 29 22.40 17.72 5.54
N GLU A 30 23.60 18.29 5.68
CA GLU A 30 24.81 17.55 6.04
C GLU A 30 24.86 17.34 7.57
N LEU A 31 24.92 16.09 7.99
CA LEU A 31 25.10 15.70 9.38
C LEU A 31 26.56 15.87 9.82
N PRO A 32 26.87 15.96 11.13
CA PRO A 32 28.23 16.10 11.65
C PRO A 32 29.21 14.99 11.26
N ASN A 33 28.70 13.84 10.81
CA ASN A 33 29.48 12.71 10.29
C ASN A 33 29.70 12.80 8.76
N GLY A 34 29.36 13.92 8.12
CA GLY A 34 29.51 14.15 6.67
C GLY A 34 28.42 13.51 5.81
N ARG A 35 27.38 12.93 6.41
CA ARG A 35 26.29 12.28 5.68
C ARG A 35 25.21 13.30 5.29
N LEU A 36 24.84 13.33 4.02
CA LEU A 36 23.69 14.11 3.53
C LEU A 36 22.38 13.36 3.79
N ILE A 37 21.37 14.08 4.28
CA ILE A 37 20.01 13.55 4.50
C ILE A 37 19.00 14.46 3.82
N THR A 38 17.94 13.86 3.24
CA THR A 38 16.85 14.64 2.66
C THR A 38 15.80 14.94 3.73
N VAL A 39 15.34 16.18 3.77
CA VAL A 39 14.28 16.65 4.67
C VAL A 39 13.23 17.44 3.89
N CYS A 40 12.05 17.59 4.50
CA CYS A 40 11.04 18.52 4.01
C CYS A 40 11.59 19.96 4.09
N ALA A 41 11.84 20.65 2.97
CA ALA A 41 12.44 21.99 2.98
C ALA A 41 11.72 23.00 3.89
N PRO A 42 10.37 23.13 3.86
CA PRO A 42 9.68 24.10 4.70
C PRO A 42 9.68 23.74 6.20
N HIS A 43 9.91 22.48 6.57
CA HIS A 43 9.74 22.00 7.94
C HIS A 43 11.00 21.39 8.55
N GLN A 44 12.06 21.19 7.76
CA GLN A 44 13.35 20.62 8.16
C GLN A 44 13.21 19.33 8.97
N GLN A 45 12.27 18.48 8.55
CA GLN A 45 11.94 17.21 9.19
C GLN A 45 12.12 16.05 8.21
N VAL A 46 12.79 14.99 8.68
CA VAL A 46 12.91 13.70 7.96
C VAL A 46 11.54 13.03 7.86
N VAL A 47 10.78 12.97 8.97
CA VAL A 47 9.37 12.56 8.96
C VAL A 47 8.53 13.80 9.24
N CYS A 48 7.94 14.38 8.19
CA CYS A 48 7.14 15.59 8.31
C CYS A 48 5.66 15.25 8.50
N GLY A 49 5.19 15.31 9.74
CA GLY A 49 3.77 15.12 10.08
C GLY A 49 2.85 16.24 9.55
N ARG A 50 3.40 17.36 9.05
CA ARG A 50 2.63 18.46 8.45
C ARG A 50 2.42 18.28 6.95
N CYS A 51 3.42 17.77 6.24
CA CYS A 51 3.33 17.47 4.81
C CYS A 51 2.95 16.01 4.55
N CYS A 52 2.85 15.17 5.58
CA CYS A 52 2.66 13.72 5.50
C CYS A 52 3.72 13.03 4.61
N LEU A 53 4.96 13.54 4.64
CA LEU A 53 6.09 13.01 3.88
C LEU A 53 7.11 12.39 4.83
N ASP A 54 7.62 11.22 4.46
CA ASP A 54 8.63 10.49 5.21
C ASP A 54 9.85 10.27 4.31
N PHE A 55 10.95 10.93 4.65
CA PHE A 55 12.28 10.89 4.03
C PHE A 55 13.25 9.97 4.79
N SER A 56 12.77 9.20 5.78
CA SER A 56 13.60 8.27 6.56
C SER A 56 14.22 7.16 5.71
N TYR A 57 13.72 6.96 4.48
CA TYR A 57 14.29 6.01 3.51
C TYR A 57 15.71 6.37 3.04
N ASP A 58 16.16 7.63 3.13
CA ASP A 58 17.55 7.99 2.83
C ASP A 58 18.48 7.72 4.04
N LEU A 59 17.91 7.37 5.21
CA LEU A 59 18.64 6.99 6.41
C LEU A 59 19.03 5.50 6.44
N GLU A 60 18.37 4.64 5.66
CA GLU A 60 18.65 3.21 5.59
C GLU A 60 18.57 2.70 4.15
N SER A 61 19.73 2.27 3.61
CA SER A 61 19.94 1.08 2.76
C SER A 61 20.77 1.27 1.48
N ASP A 62 21.97 0.70 1.52
CA ASP A 62 22.70 0.16 0.36
C ASP A 62 22.13 -1.21 -0.08
N TYR A 63 20.80 -1.37 -0.08
CA TYR A 63 20.18 -2.60 -0.59
C TYR A 63 19.74 -2.37 -2.04
N ASP A 64 20.69 -2.51 -2.96
CA ASP A 64 20.38 -2.96 -4.32
C ASP A 64 20.59 -4.47 -4.33
N GLU A 65 19.52 -5.26 -4.34
CA GLU A 65 19.64 -6.71 -4.55
C GLU A 65 19.96 -6.97 -6.02
N ASP A 66 21.25 -7.19 -6.30
CA ASP A 66 21.71 -8.15 -7.31
C ASP A 66 21.64 -9.56 -6.69
N ASP A 67 20.43 -10.06 -6.40
CA ASP A 67 20.27 -11.47 -6.05
C ASP A 67 19.95 -12.26 -7.33
N GLU A 68 21.02 -12.85 -7.86
CA GLU A 68 20.97 -14.01 -8.74
C GLU A 68 20.28 -15.16 -8.02
N ASP A 69 19.18 -15.59 -8.63
CA ASP A 69 18.68 -16.96 -8.73
C ASP A 69 19.55 -18.05 -8.03
N GLY A 70 19.22 -18.38 -6.78
CA GLY A 70 19.75 -19.54 -6.07
C GLY A 70 18.74 -20.08 -5.07
N GLU A 71 18.01 -21.13 -5.44
CA GLU A 71 17.47 -22.07 -4.45
C GLU A 71 18.64 -22.92 -3.91
N ASP A 72 18.48 -23.41 -2.67
CA ASP A 72 19.41 -24.20 -1.82
C ASP A 72 20.29 -23.28 -0.92
N ASP A 73 20.31 -23.36 0.42
CA ASP A 73 20.40 -24.54 1.28
C ASP A 73 19.94 -24.27 2.74
N GLU A 74 19.51 -25.34 3.40
CA GLU A 74 19.36 -25.42 4.86
C GLU A 74 20.71 -25.28 5.60
N MET A 75 20.66 -24.66 6.79
CA MET A 75 21.35 -25.09 8.04
C MET A 75 22.89 -25.22 8.04
N PHE A 76 23.60 -24.39 8.81
CA PHE A 76 24.46 -24.76 9.95
C PHE A 76 25.16 -23.50 10.52
N GLY A 77 25.25 -23.42 11.85
CA GLY A 77 25.59 -22.21 12.58
C GLY A 77 27.07 -21.88 12.73
N TYR A 78 27.30 -20.61 13.07
CA TYR A 78 28.47 -20.00 13.70
C TYR A 78 28.00 -18.63 14.22
N ASP A 79 28.57 -17.97 15.21
CA ASP A 79 29.28 -18.34 16.44
C ASP A 79 29.10 -17.07 17.30
N PHE A 80 28.64 -17.22 18.53
CA PHE A 80 28.39 -16.10 19.44
C PHE A 80 29.67 -15.85 20.20
N ASP A 81 30.57 -15.04 19.64
CA ASP A 81 31.55 -14.19 20.36
C ASP A 81 32.57 -13.57 19.39
N SER A 82 32.32 -12.34 18.94
CA SER A 82 33.42 -11.44 18.53
C SER A 82 33.06 -9.98 18.78
N VAL A 83 33.67 -9.46 19.84
CA VAL A 83 33.67 -8.13 20.44
C VAL A 83 33.89 -6.97 19.45
N VAL A 84 32.97 -5.99 19.44
CA VAL A 84 33.26 -4.54 19.27
C VAL A 84 32.10 -3.70 19.89
N PRO A 85 32.32 -2.45 20.32
CA PRO A 85 32.17 -2.08 21.74
C PRO A 85 30.84 -1.38 22.05
N ARG A 86 30.32 -1.63 23.26
CA ARG A 86 29.33 -0.77 23.91
C ARG A 86 30.03 0.54 24.29
N ASP A 87 29.40 1.68 24.04
CA ASP A 87 29.36 2.84 24.94
C ASP A 87 28.61 4.00 24.27
N VAL A 88 27.31 4.13 24.55
CA VAL A 88 26.66 5.38 25.00
C VAL A 88 25.39 4.98 25.75
N THR A 89 25.25 5.36 27.01
CA THR A 89 24.02 5.13 27.77
C THR A 89 23.17 6.39 27.80
N PHE A 90 21.86 6.22 28.02
CA PHE A 90 20.91 7.34 28.16
C PHE A 90 21.28 8.32 29.30
N GLY A 91 22.13 7.91 30.24
CA GLY A 91 22.67 8.74 31.31
C GLY A 91 23.71 9.77 30.84
N ASP A 92 24.40 9.51 29.73
CA ASP A 92 25.48 10.38 29.23
C ASP A 92 24.93 11.67 28.57
N VAL A 93 23.67 11.62 28.12
CA VAL A 93 22.95 12.79 27.57
C VAL A 93 22.45 13.72 28.68
N ALA A 94 22.15 13.18 29.86
CA ALA A 94 21.54 13.91 30.97
C ALA A 94 22.51 14.85 31.72
N ASN A 95 23.82 14.72 31.52
CA ASN A 95 24.86 15.54 32.16
C ASN A 95 25.48 16.61 31.26
N SER A 96 24.93 16.86 30.07
CA SER A 96 25.34 18.02 29.27
C SER A 96 24.83 19.33 29.89
N ARG A 97 25.53 20.42 29.59
CA ARG A 97 25.58 21.74 30.29
C ARG A 97 24.25 22.50 30.46
N TYR A 98 23.11 21.91 30.10
CA TYR A 98 21.78 22.52 30.12
C TYR A 98 20.80 21.91 31.13
N GLY A 99 21.24 20.91 31.91
CA GLY A 99 20.46 20.36 33.02
C GLY A 99 20.57 21.18 34.31
N ARG A 100 19.87 22.30 34.43
CA ARG A 100 19.53 22.88 35.74
C ARG A 100 18.13 23.47 35.74
N ARG A 101 17.24 22.87 36.54
CA ARG A 101 15.85 23.26 36.81
C ARG A 101 15.75 24.66 37.42
N HIS A 102 14.63 25.33 37.14
CA HIS A 102 13.87 26.02 38.18
C HIS A 102 12.37 25.83 37.90
N GLU A 103 11.67 25.36 38.93
CA GLU A 103 10.21 25.23 39.03
C GLU A 103 9.60 26.63 39.19
N ASN A 104 8.39 26.83 38.66
CA ASN A 104 7.30 27.49 39.39
C ASN A 104 5.93 27.31 38.72
N GLU A 105 4.98 27.12 39.62
CA GLU A 105 3.53 26.99 39.56
C GLU A 105 2.84 28.16 38.84
N ASP A 106 1.72 27.90 38.14
CA ASP A 106 0.36 28.25 38.61
C ASP A 106 -0.71 28.24 37.51
N ASN A 107 -1.88 27.72 37.91
CA ASN A 107 -3.25 28.07 37.51
C ASN A 107 -3.78 27.76 36.09
N ALA A 108 -5.06 27.46 35.87
CA ALA A 108 -6.19 26.96 36.66
C ALA A 108 -7.37 26.80 35.67
N VAL A 109 -8.22 25.79 35.91
CA VAL A 109 -9.65 25.63 35.57
C VAL A 109 -10.30 26.36 34.38
N HIS A 110 -11.06 25.61 33.56
CA HIS A 110 -12.53 25.75 33.52
C HIS A 110 -13.20 24.58 32.78
N ALA A 111 -14.06 23.86 33.50
CA ALA A 111 -15.13 23.03 32.96
C ALA A 111 -16.40 23.90 32.85
N LEU A 112 -17.31 23.56 31.93
CA LEU A 112 -18.76 23.68 32.14
C LEU A 112 -19.54 22.87 31.08
N THR A 113 -20.43 22.04 31.61
CA THR A 113 -21.52 21.26 31.01
C THR A 113 -22.73 22.12 30.66
N ALA A 114 -23.58 21.69 29.71
CA ALA A 114 -25.04 21.64 29.87
C ALA A 114 -25.74 20.96 28.67
N ALA A 115 -26.83 20.28 29.00
CA ALA A 115 -27.70 19.47 28.15
C ALA A 115 -29.03 20.19 27.81
N ASN A 116 -29.89 19.47 27.08
CA ASN A 116 -31.37 19.55 27.00
C ASN A 116 -32.02 20.44 25.92
N VAL A 117 -33.22 20.19 25.36
CA VAL A 117 -34.25 19.09 25.25
C VAL A 117 -35.28 19.61 24.19
N PHE A 118 -36.19 18.74 23.71
CA PHE A 118 -37.49 18.94 23.01
C PHE A 118 -37.42 19.00 21.48
N GLY A 119 -38.28 18.34 20.68
CA GLY A 119 -39.55 17.63 20.92
C GLY A 119 -40.64 18.13 19.94
N PHE A 120 -41.56 17.25 19.55
CA PHE A 120 -42.72 17.37 18.61
C PHE A 120 -42.45 17.03 17.13
N SER A 121 -43.34 16.40 16.36
CA SER A 121 -44.52 15.51 16.54
C SER A 121 -45.11 15.26 15.15
N ALA A 122 -45.42 13.98 14.86
CA ALA A 122 -46.49 13.41 14.02
C ALA A 122 -47.03 14.11 12.74
N GLY A 123 -47.18 13.32 11.69
CA GLY A 123 -48.12 13.54 10.58
C GLY A 123 -48.07 12.42 9.54
N LEU A 124 -48.92 11.39 9.71
CA LEU A 124 -49.27 10.42 8.65
C LEU A 124 -50.03 11.14 7.51
N PHE A 125 -49.88 10.68 6.26
CA PHE A 125 -50.96 10.10 5.44
C PHE A 125 -50.39 9.54 4.13
N ALA A 126 -50.86 8.34 3.79
CA ALA A 126 -50.55 7.58 2.60
C ALA A 126 -51.27 8.14 1.35
N HIS A 127 -50.63 8.04 0.19
CA HIS A 127 -51.31 7.86 -1.08
C HIS A 127 -50.39 7.08 -2.05
N ASP A 128 -50.87 5.90 -2.44
CA ASP A 128 -50.36 5.09 -3.54
C ASP A 128 -50.57 5.83 -4.87
N VAL A 129 -49.49 6.07 -5.63
CA VAL A 129 -49.55 6.29 -7.08
C VAL A 129 -48.25 5.75 -7.72
N ASP A 130 -48.43 4.77 -8.60
CA ASP A 130 -47.43 4.17 -9.48
C ASP A 130 -47.19 5.06 -10.72
N PRO A 131 -45.94 5.37 -11.13
CA PRO A 131 -45.71 6.06 -12.39
C PRO A 131 -44.67 5.37 -13.31
N GLU A 132 -45.06 4.27 -13.94
CA GLU A 132 -44.51 3.83 -15.23
C GLU A 132 -45.28 4.56 -16.36
N SER A 133 -44.97 5.83 -16.62
CA SER A 133 -45.44 6.54 -17.85
C SER A 133 -44.74 7.87 -18.19
N ALA A 134 -43.61 8.19 -17.57
CA ALA A 134 -42.91 9.47 -17.78
C ALA A 134 -41.77 9.42 -18.84
N TYR A 135 -41.71 8.41 -19.72
CA TYR A 135 -40.55 8.19 -20.61
C TYR A 135 -40.78 8.32 -22.12
N GLU A 136 -41.95 8.77 -22.61
CA GLU A 136 -42.21 8.80 -24.07
C GLU A 136 -42.67 10.14 -24.66
N LYS A 137 -42.40 11.29 -24.02
CA LYS A 137 -42.88 12.58 -24.54
C LYS A 137 -41.88 13.72 -24.66
N GLU A 138 -40.60 13.40 -24.86
CA GLU A 138 -39.56 14.40 -25.15
C GLU A 138 -38.57 13.97 -26.25
N ALA A 139 -39.04 13.20 -27.24
CA ALA A 139 -38.23 12.70 -28.36
C ALA A 139 -38.63 13.25 -29.74
N ARG A 140 -39.35 14.38 -29.82
CA ARG A 140 -39.74 15.01 -31.08
C ARG A 140 -39.77 16.52 -31.01
N ASP A 141 -38.61 17.14 -30.84
CA ASP A 141 -38.37 18.42 -31.50
C ASP A 141 -36.87 18.68 -31.65
N ILE A 142 -36.51 19.45 -32.68
CA ILE A 142 -35.14 19.90 -33.03
C ILE A 142 -34.35 18.98 -33.99
N GLY A 143 -34.73 19.03 -35.27
CA GLY A 143 -33.92 19.74 -36.27
C GLY A 143 -32.57 19.15 -36.69
N TYR A 144 -32.62 18.30 -37.71
CA TYR A 144 -31.51 17.84 -38.54
C TYR A 144 -30.74 18.99 -39.21
N ARG A 145 -29.44 19.15 -38.93
CA ARG A 145 -28.48 19.88 -39.80
C ARG A 145 -27.19 19.07 -39.94
N HIS A 146 -26.86 18.75 -41.19
CA HIS A 146 -25.57 18.22 -41.61
C HIS A 146 -24.44 19.17 -41.20
N SER A 147 -23.46 18.66 -40.45
CA SER A 147 -22.14 19.28 -40.30
C SER A 147 -21.08 18.21 -40.57
N GLN A 148 -20.17 18.56 -41.47
CA GLN A 148 -19.06 17.74 -41.94
C GLN A 148 -18.21 17.24 -40.76
N THR A 149 -17.99 15.93 -40.71
CA THR A 149 -17.06 15.28 -39.79
C THR A 149 -15.63 15.73 -40.11
N VAL A 150 -15.14 16.69 -39.34
CA VAL A 150 -13.69 16.87 -39.16
C VAL A 150 -13.20 15.67 -38.35
N SER A 151 -12.44 14.80 -39.00
CA SER A 151 -11.70 13.71 -38.37
C SER A 151 -10.71 14.31 -37.37
N MET A 152 -11.11 14.40 -36.11
CA MET A 152 -10.19 14.63 -35.01
C MET A 152 -9.62 13.28 -34.61
N MET A 153 -8.38 13.03 -35.02
CA MET A 153 -7.55 11.98 -34.44
C MET A 153 -7.56 12.13 -32.92
N PRO A 154 -7.75 11.05 -32.14
CA PRO A 154 -7.71 11.15 -30.69
C PRO A 154 -6.32 11.63 -30.29
N GLN A 155 -6.26 12.81 -29.68
CA GLN A 155 -5.08 13.31 -28.99
C GLN A 155 -4.65 12.21 -28.02
N SER A 156 -3.37 11.83 -28.06
CA SER A 156 -2.80 10.81 -27.18
C SER A 156 -3.29 11.04 -25.75
N ALA A 157 -4.05 10.09 -25.19
CA ALA A 157 -4.46 10.15 -23.80
C ALA A 157 -3.19 10.31 -22.96
N ARG A 158 -2.97 11.51 -22.41
CA ARG A 158 -1.83 11.74 -21.51
C ARG A 158 -2.02 10.77 -20.35
N LYS A 159 -1.14 9.77 -20.24
CA LYS A 159 -1.15 8.82 -19.12
C LYS A 159 -1.16 9.65 -17.83
N ARG A 160 -2.17 9.46 -16.98
CA ARG A 160 -2.24 10.08 -15.65
C ARG A 160 -0.90 9.77 -14.94
N PRO A 161 -0.24 10.75 -14.28
CA PRO A 161 0.96 10.47 -13.52
C PRO A 161 0.62 9.50 -12.38
N ILE A 162 1.27 8.34 -12.38
CA ILE A 162 1.14 7.28 -11.37
C ILE A 162 2.14 7.56 -10.25
N GLY A 163 1.82 7.15 -9.02
CA GLY A 163 2.71 7.20 -7.85
C GLY A 163 2.62 8.50 -7.07
N ASN A 164 1.42 9.06 -6.95
CA ASN A 164 1.14 10.15 -6.02
C ASN A 164 0.77 9.63 -4.62
N VAL A 165 0.41 8.35 -4.52
CA VAL A 165 0.06 7.67 -3.27
C VAL A 165 0.94 6.43 -3.15
N PHE A 166 1.62 6.31 -2.01
CA PHE A 166 2.44 5.14 -1.69
C PHE A 166 1.86 4.41 -0.48
N PRO A 167 1.93 3.07 -0.46
CA PRO A 167 1.56 2.32 0.71
C PRO A 167 2.59 2.52 1.83
N THR A 168 2.21 2.23 3.06
CA THR A 168 3.12 2.25 4.22
C THR A 168 3.41 0.85 4.73
N GLN A 169 4.51 0.71 5.47
CA GLN A 169 4.78 -0.54 6.17
C GLN A 169 3.80 -0.72 7.34
N PHE A 170 3.32 -1.93 7.53
CA PHE A 170 2.55 -2.32 8.69
C PHE A 170 3.45 -3.00 9.72
N GLY A 171 3.33 -2.55 10.97
CA GLY A 171 3.98 -3.19 12.11
C GLY A 171 5.49 -2.97 12.16
N ASP A 172 5.94 -1.75 12.46
CA ASP A 172 7.27 -1.56 13.04
C ASP A 172 7.17 -1.70 14.57
N ARG A 173 7.23 -2.95 15.04
CA ARG A 173 7.30 -3.26 16.47
C ARG A 173 8.35 -4.33 16.72
N SER A 174 9.59 -3.85 16.70
CA SER A 174 10.74 -4.53 17.27
C SER A 174 10.41 -5.19 18.62
N LYS A 175 10.92 -6.43 18.76
CA LYS A 175 11.03 -7.32 19.93
C LYS A 175 10.13 -8.54 20.03
N PHE A 176 8.89 -8.54 19.52
CA PHE A 176 8.09 -9.78 19.44
C PHE A 176 7.09 -9.69 18.28
N PRO A 177 7.29 -10.42 17.17
CA PRO A 177 6.33 -10.40 16.08
C PRO A 177 5.04 -11.07 16.59
N VAL A 178 3.95 -10.30 16.64
CA VAL A 178 2.62 -10.82 16.94
C VAL A 178 2.14 -11.58 15.70
N PRO A 179 1.71 -12.85 15.84
CA PRO A 179 1.17 -13.59 14.71
C PRO A 179 -0.04 -12.87 14.09
N PRO A 180 -0.16 -12.83 12.75
CA PRO A 180 -1.27 -12.17 12.08
C PRO A 180 -2.65 -12.61 12.58
N PHE A 181 -2.84 -13.90 12.90
CA PHE A 181 -4.10 -14.41 13.44
C PHE A 181 -4.48 -13.87 14.82
N GLU A 182 -3.50 -13.42 15.63
CA GLU A 182 -3.79 -12.82 16.94
C GLU A 182 -4.26 -11.38 16.83
N LEU A 183 -3.72 -10.63 15.85
CA LEU A 183 -4.08 -9.23 15.60
C LEU A 183 -5.30 -9.11 14.70
N PHE A 184 -5.43 -10.02 13.74
CA PHE A 184 -6.53 -10.12 12.77
C PHE A 184 -7.27 -11.46 12.91
N PRO A 185 -7.98 -11.67 14.03
CA PRO A 185 -8.77 -12.87 14.22
C PRO A 185 -9.91 -12.95 13.19
N HIS A 186 -10.42 -14.17 13.00
CA HIS A 186 -11.61 -14.41 12.21
C HIS A 186 -12.79 -13.65 12.82
N SER A 187 -13.37 -12.72 12.07
CA SER A 187 -14.42 -11.82 12.56
C SER A 187 -15.45 -11.54 11.46
N ILE A 188 -16.66 -11.18 11.89
CA ILE A 188 -17.76 -10.83 10.97
C ILE A 188 -17.75 -9.32 10.73
N GLY A 189 -17.55 -8.92 9.48
CA GLY A 189 -17.73 -7.56 9.00
C GLY A 189 -19.21 -7.23 8.90
N LEU A 190 -19.74 -6.55 9.93
CA LEU A 190 -21.15 -6.16 10.02
C LEU A 190 -21.53 -4.98 9.12
N ARG A 191 -20.55 -4.35 8.46
CA ARG A 191 -20.76 -3.20 7.56
C ARG A 191 -20.99 -3.59 6.10
N ALA A 192 -20.77 -4.86 5.76
CA ALA A 192 -21.13 -5.41 4.47
C ALA A 192 -22.56 -5.94 4.49
N THR A 193 -23.25 -5.88 3.35
CA THR A 193 -24.57 -6.48 3.14
C THR A 193 -24.48 -7.50 2.00
N PRO A 194 -24.59 -8.82 2.27
CA PRO A 194 -24.74 -9.44 3.60
C PRO A 194 -23.45 -9.33 4.45
N PRO A 195 -23.53 -9.54 5.78
CA PRO A 195 -22.34 -9.60 6.63
C PRO A 195 -21.35 -10.65 6.12
N VAL A 196 -20.06 -10.31 6.12
CA VAL A 196 -19.00 -11.19 5.57
C VAL A 196 -17.95 -11.52 6.61
N GLU A 197 -17.49 -12.76 6.62
CA GLU A 197 -16.33 -13.13 7.41
C GLU A 197 -15.03 -12.69 6.75
N ARG A 198 -14.12 -12.13 7.54
CA ARG A 198 -12.81 -11.61 7.15
C ARG A 198 -11.82 -11.77 8.30
N TYR A 199 -10.54 -11.55 8.01
CA TYR A 199 -9.52 -11.30 9.01
C TYR A 199 -9.54 -9.80 9.35
N ILE A 200 -10.12 -9.44 10.50
CA ILE A 200 -10.36 -8.04 10.86
C ILE A 200 -9.49 -7.68 12.06
N ASN A 201 -8.83 -6.52 12.02
CA ASN A 201 -8.03 -6.06 13.14
C ASN A 201 -8.93 -5.90 14.38
N ARG A 202 -8.56 -6.58 15.47
CA ARG A 202 -9.35 -6.56 16.71
C ARG A 202 -9.39 -5.20 17.40
N TYR A 203 -8.46 -4.30 17.07
CA TYR A 203 -8.38 -2.93 17.59
C TYR A 203 -8.93 -1.88 16.60
N ASP A 204 -9.07 -2.23 15.32
CA ASP A 204 -9.70 -1.38 14.31
C ASP A 204 -10.58 -2.24 13.38
N VAL A 205 -11.88 -2.25 13.64
CA VAL A 205 -12.85 -3.04 12.86
C VAL A 205 -12.99 -2.59 11.39
N THR A 206 -12.31 -1.52 10.98
CA THR A 206 -12.30 -1.00 9.60
C THR A 206 -11.04 -1.40 8.84
N GLU A 207 -10.24 -2.28 9.42
CA GLU A 207 -8.96 -2.70 8.88
C GLU A 207 -8.93 -4.21 8.67
N LEU A 208 -8.67 -4.62 7.43
CA LEU A 208 -8.69 -6.03 7.03
C LEU A 208 -7.29 -6.52 6.66
N LEU A 209 -7.06 -7.82 6.82
CA LEU A 209 -5.85 -8.51 6.41
C LEU A 209 -6.12 -9.44 5.24
N ILE A 210 -5.23 -9.42 4.24
CA ILE A 210 -5.17 -10.41 3.16
C ILE A 210 -3.77 -10.98 3.11
N TYR A 211 -3.67 -12.30 3.06
CA TYR A 211 -2.41 -13.01 2.81
C TYR A 211 -2.20 -13.16 1.32
N THR A 212 -0.98 -12.99 0.84
CA THR A 212 -0.62 -13.15 -0.58
C THR A 212 0.67 -13.94 -0.72
N ASP A 213 0.78 -14.73 -1.78
CA ASP A 213 1.96 -15.53 -2.08
C ASP A 213 2.06 -15.81 -3.59
N GLY A 214 3.30 -15.99 -4.06
CA GLY A 214 3.62 -16.43 -5.40
C GLY A 214 4.62 -17.58 -5.38
N ALA A 215 4.40 -18.59 -6.22
CA ALA A 215 5.31 -19.71 -6.39
C ALA A 215 5.68 -19.86 -7.86
N CYS A 216 6.93 -20.25 -8.13
CA CYS A 216 7.40 -20.54 -9.48
C CYS A 216 8.21 -21.85 -9.49
N PHE A 217 7.79 -22.82 -10.30
CA PHE A 217 8.61 -23.97 -10.65
C PHE A 217 9.58 -23.60 -11.75
N ASP A 218 10.80 -24.13 -11.70
CA ASP A 218 11.87 -23.86 -12.68
C ASP A 218 12.13 -22.35 -12.83
N ASN A 219 12.24 -21.63 -11.71
CA ASN A 219 12.43 -20.19 -11.68
C ASN A 219 13.74 -19.79 -12.40
N GLY A 220 13.65 -18.89 -13.38
CA GLY A 220 14.80 -18.54 -14.24
C GLY A 220 15.05 -19.51 -15.41
N GLY A 221 14.49 -20.72 -15.33
CA GLY A 221 14.62 -21.77 -16.33
C GLY A 221 13.75 -21.60 -17.58
N VAL A 222 13.81 -22.59 -18.47
CA VAL A 222 13.11 -22.58 -19.77
C VAL A 222 11.67 -23.04 -19.66
N ASN A 223 11.33 -23.80 -18.62
CA ASN A 223 9.99 -24.34 -18.37
C ASN A 223 9.33 -23.68 -17.16
N ALA A 224 9.74 -22.44 -16.84
CA ALA A 224 9.25 -21.68 -15.71
C ALA A 224 7.72 -21.61 -15.71
N ARG A 225 7.09 -22.03 -14.60
CA ARG A 225 5.64 -21.96 -14.40
C ARG A 225 5.36 -21.43 -13.03
N ALA A 226 4.53 -20.39 -12.99
CA ALA A 226 4.26 -19.67 -11.75
C ALA A 226 2.77 -19.58 -11.46
N GLY A 227 2.44 -19.57 -10.18
CA GLY A 227 1.09 -19.47 -9.66
C GLY A 227 1.02 -18.40 -8.58
N CYS A 228 -0.12 -17.73 -8.53
CA CYS A 228 -0.40 -16.62 -7.63
C CYS A 228 -1.54 -17.04 -6.69
N SER A 229 -1.49 -16.62 -5.43
CA SER A 229 -2.64 -16.79 -4.55
C SER A 229 -2.80 -15.68 -3.53
N PHE A 230 -4.05 -15.44 -3.14
CA PHE A 230 -4.35 -14.65 -1.95
C PHE A 230 -5.50 -15.25 -1.13
N VAL A 231 -5.44 -15.08 0.19
CA VAL A 231 -6.41 -15.56 1.16
C VAL A 231 -7.06 -14.35 1.84
N PHE A 232 -8.34 -14.13 1.58
CA PHE A 232 -9.06 -12.92 1.97
C PHE A 232 -10.13 -13.16 3.05
N LYS A 233 -10.46 -14.42 3.33
CA LYS A 233 -11.32 -14.81 4.44
C LYS A 233 -10.96 -16.22 4.93
N PRO A 234 -11.41 -16.59 6.14
CA PRO A 234 -11.32 -17.98 6.61
C PRO A 234 -12.04 -18.94 5.68
N ALA A 235 -11.50 -20.15 5.53
CA ALA A 235 -12.20 -21.23 4.85
C ALA A 235 -13.39 -21.70 5.69
N LYS A 236 -14.56 -21.85 5.06
CA LYS A 236 -15.76 -22.44 5.69
C LYS A 236 -15.94 -23.91 5.34
N SER A 237 -15.55 -24.28 4.13
CA SER A 237 -15.60 -25.65 3.62
C SER A 237 -14.48 -25.90 2.61
N ARG A 238 -14.46 -27.11 2.04
CA ARG A 238 -13.54 -27.46 0.95
C ARG A 238 -13.83 -26.66 -0.32
N GLU A 239 -15.08 -26.27 -0.53
CA GLU A 239 -15.56 -25.49 -1.67
C GLU A 239 -15.41 -23.98 -1.39
N GLU A 240 -15.79 -23.53 -0.20
CA GLU A 240 -15.67 -22.14 0.22
C GLU A 240 -14.34 -21.90 0.94
N THR A 241 -13.27 -21.98 0.16
CA THR A 241 -11.88 -21.97 0.66
C THR A 241 -11.40 -20.61 1.18
N GLY A 242 -12.11 -19.51 0.88
CA GLY A 242 -11.70 -18.16 1.29
C GLY A 242 -10.43 -17.63 0.63
N ARG A 243 -9.95 -18.33 -0.40
CA ARG A 243 -8.77 -18.00 -1.19
C ARG A 243 -9.09 -17.98 -2.68
N ILE A 244 -8.25 -17.29 -3.42
CA ILE A 244 -8.19 -17.34 -4.89
C ILE A 244 -6.78 -17.80 -5.25
N ALA A 245 -6.68 -18.68 -6.23
CA ALA A 245 -5.41 -19.14 -6.77
C ALA A 245 -5.53 -19.28 -8.29
N PHE A 246 -4.53 -18.81 -9.02
CA PHE A 246 -4.54 -18.78 -10.47
C PHE A 246 -3.11 -18.83 -11.01
N ARG A 247 -2.93 -19.45 -12.19
CA ARG A 247 -1.63 -19.46 -12.86
C ARG A 247 -1.29 -18.02 -13.25
N LEU A 248 -0.04 -17.61 -13.07
CA LEU A 248 0.47 -16.33 -13.57
C LEU A 248 0.21 -16.24 -15.09
N GLU A 249 -0.15 -15.07 -15.59
CA GLU A 249 -0.43 -14.89 -17.00
C GLU A 249 0.85 -14.72 -17.83
N ASP A 250 0.85 -15.25 -19.05
CA ASP A 250 2.01 -15.16 -19.95
C ASP A 250 2.26 -13.72 -20.42
N ARG A 251 1.19 -12.91 -20.49
CA ARG A 251 1.24 -11.48 -20.83
C ARG A 251 0.93 -10.60 -19.63
N GLY A 252 1.73 -9.55 -19.47
CA GLY A 252 1.54 -8.53 -18.44
C GLY A 252 0.40 -7.55 -18.76
N PRO A 253 0.12 -6.60 -17.85
CA PRO A 253 -0.92 -5.58 -18.04
C PRO A 253 -0.71 -4.67 -19.25
N ASP A 254 0.51 -4.58 -19.77
CA ASP A 254 0.89 -3.80 -20.95
C ASP A 254 0.77 -4.61 -22.26
N GLY A 255 0.36 -5.88 -22.18
CA GLY A 255 0.18 -6.78 -23.33
C GLY A 255 1.45 -7.49 -23.79
N ASN A 256 2.61 -7.20 -23.20
CA ASN A 256 3.88 -7.85 -23.54
C ASN A 256 3.99 -9.22 -22.89
N VAL A 257 4.73 -10.13 -23.52
CA VAL A 257 5.01 -11.48 -22.99
C VAL A 257 6.16 -11.40 -22.00
N TYR A 258 6.01 -12.04 -20.83
CA TYR A 258 7.04 -12.09 -19.80
C TYR A 258 7.33 -13.53 -19.39
N LYS A 259 8.58 -13.78 -18.98
CA LYS A 259 8.93 -15.04 -18.33
C LYS A 259 8.24 -15.12 -16.97
N HIS A 260 7.85 -16.33 -16.61
CA HIS A 260 7.38 -16.63 -15.27
C HIS A 260 8.53 -16.56 -14.28
N THR A 261 8.33 -15.85 -13.18
CA THR A 261 9.27 -15.80 -12.05
C THR A 261 8.51 -15.75 -10.74
N SER A 262 9.16 -16.13 -9.65
CA SER A 262 8.57 -16.04 -8.31
C SER A 262 8.17 -14.59 -7.99
N ASN A 263 9.07 -13.63 -8.23
CA ASN A 263 8.82 -12.20 -7.98
C ASN A 263 7.62 -11.63 -8.75
N ARG A 264 7.40 -12.08 -10.00
CA ARG A 264 6.21 -11.67 -10.76
C ARG A 264 4.94 -12.25 -10.17
N ALA A 265 4.96 -13.51 -9.73
CA ALA A 265 3.81 -14.15 -9.13
C ALA A 265 3.42 -13.53 -7.78
N GLU A 266 4.42 -13.25 -6.93
CA GLU A 266 4.25 -12.54 -5.65
C GLU A 266 3.57 -11.18 -5.85
N LEU A 267 4.09 -10.37 -6.77
CA LEU A 267 3.56 -9.05 -7.07
C LEU A 267 2.15 -9.11 -7.70
N ARG A 268 1.93 -10.07 -8.59
CA ARG A 268 0.64 -10.31 -9.24
C ARG A 268 -0.43 -10.74 -8.24
N ALA A 269 -0.09 -11.53 -7.22
CA ALA A 269 -0.98 -11.93 -6.14
C ALA A 269 -1.46 -10.72 -5.32
N ALA A 270 -0.55 -9.82 -4.97
CA ALA A 270 -0.89 -8.57 -4.27
C ALA A 270 -1.83 -7.68 -5.12
N ILE A 271 -1.54 -7.52 -6.41
CA ILE A 271 -2.41 -6.76 -7.33
C ILE A 271 -3.81 -7.39 -7.41
N ALA A 272 -3.88 -8.72 -7.52
CA ALA A 272 -5.14 -9.45 -7.57
C ALA A 272 -5.97 -9.19 -6.31
N ALA A 273 -5.34 -9.29 -5.13
CA ALA A 273 -5.98 -9.04 -3.84
C ALA A 273 -6.58 -7.62 -3.76
N LEU A 274 -5.81 -6.60 -4.13
CA LEU A 274 -6.28 -5.20 -4.10
C LEU A 274 -7.46 -4.96 -5.06
N ARG A 275 -7.45 -5.61 -6.23
CA ARG A 275 -8.47 -5.44 -7.29
C ARG A 275 -9.63 -6.42 -7.20
N PHE A 276 -9.57 -7.39 -6.28
CA PHE A 276 -10.53 -8.49 -6.22
C PHE A 276 -11.97 -8.03 -6.04
N ARG A 277 -12.18 -7.01 -5.20
CA ARG A 277 -13.51 -6.51 -4.91
C ARG A 277 -13.47 -5.07 -4.42
N HIS A 278 -14.64 -4.46 -4.31
CA HIS A 278 -14.80 -3.13 -3.75
C HIS A 278 -14.73 -3.18 -2.21
N TRP A 279 -13.51 -3.31 -1.67
CA TRP A 279 -13.26 -3.36 -0.22
C TRP A 279 -13.85 -2.18 0.58
N PRO A 280 -13.83 -0.93 0.09
CA PRO A 280 -14.50 0.19 0.77
C PRO A 280 -16.01 -0.04 0.92
N GLY A 281 -16.65 -0.71 -0.04
CA GLY A 281 -18.06 -1.06 0.02
C GLY A 281 -18.41 -2.13 1.07
N GLU A 282 -17.42 -2.86 1.58
CA GLU A 282 -17.58 -3.74 2.75
C GLU A 282 -17.38 -3.00 4.08
N GLY A 283 -17.11 -1.68 4.03
CA GLY A 283 -16.95 -0.82 5.21
C GLY A 283 -15.53 -0.73 5.76
N PHE A 284 -14.54 -1.22 5.01
CA PHE A 284 -13.13 -1.12 5.34
C PHE A 284 -12.50 0.18 4.84
N ARG A 285 -11.53 0.69 5.60
CA ARG A 285 -10.75 1.91 5.30
C ARG A 285 -9.24 1.63 5.24
N SER A 286 -8.82 0.42 5.59
CA SER A 286 -7.42 0.02 5.60
C SER A 286 -7.32 -1.45 5.20
N ILE A 287 -6.38 -1.77 4.31
CA ILE A 287 -6.01 -3.13 3.94
C ILE A 287 -4.54 -3.37 4.26
N VAL A 288 -4.28 -4.49 4.94
CA VAL A 288 -2.94 -5.02 5.16
C VAL A 288 -2.73 -6.18 4.22
N ILE A 289 -1.74 -6.05 3.34
CA ILE A 289 -1.22 -7.17 2.56
C ILE A 289 -0.11 -7.82 3.37
N ALA A 290 -0.36 -9.02 3.89
CA ALA A 290 0.66 -9.86 4.49
C ALA A 290 1.30 -10.77 3.45
N THR A 291 2.62 -10.71 3.36
CA THR A 291 3.44 -11.52 2.45
C THR A 291 4.75 -11.86 3.13
N ASP A 292 5.32 -13.01 2.81
CA ASP A 292 6.68 -13.37 3.16
C ASP A 292 7.71 -12.98 2.07
N SER A 293 7.29 -12.29 1.02
CA SER A 293 8.19 -11.69 0.03
C SER A 293 8.74 -10.34 0.51
N THR A 294 10.05 -10.27 0.74
CA THR A 294 10.77 -8.99 0.96
C THR A 294 10.65 -8.11 -0.27
N TYR A 295 10.73 -8.72 -1.47
CA TYR A 295 10.61 -8.03 -2.75
C TYR A 295 9.30 -7.25 -2.86
N VAL A 296 8.17 -7.84 -2.46
CA VAL A 296 6.88 -7.15 -2.47
C VAL A 296 6.76 -6.16 -1.31
N ALA A 297 7.06 -6.59 -0.08
CA ALA A 297 6.86 -5.75 1.10
C ALA A 297 7.71 -4.48 1.06
N ASN A 298 9.03 -4.62 0.86
CA ASN A 298 9.96 -3.48 0.79
C ASN A 298 9.89 -2.78 -0.56
N GLY A 299 9.65 -3.52 -1.65
CA GLY A 299 9.50 -2.90 -2.96
C GLY A 299 8.34 -1.91 -2.99
N ALA A 300 7.19 -2.27 -2.40
CA ALA A 300 6.02 -1.41 -2.36
C ALA A 300 6.18 -0.20 -1.42
N THR A 301 6.85 -0.35 -0.28
CA THR A 301 6.91 0.68 0.76
C THR A 301 8.16 1.58 0.69
N VAL A 302 9.28 1.04 0.20
CA VAL A 302 10.59 1.70 0.17
C VAL A 302 11.07 1.91 -1.25
N TRP A 303 11.30 0.84 -2.02
CA TRP A 303 12.11 0.93 -3.25
C TRP A 303 11.40 1.62 -4.41
N VAL A 304 10.08 1.44 -4.55
CA VAL A 304 9.33 2.01 -5.69
C VAL A 304 9.45 3.52 -5.79
N ARG A 305 9.57 4.23 -4.66
CA ARG A 305 9.80 5.69 -4.65
C ARG A 305 11.14 6.04 -5.29
N ALA A 306 12.19 5.31 -4.93
CA ALA A 306 13.54 5.51 -5.47
C ALA A 306 13.61 5.14 -6.96
N TRP A 307 12.99 4.01 -7.35
CA TRP A 307 12.91 3.59 -8.74
C TRP A 307 12.20 4.62 -9.61
N MET A 308 11.05 5.13 -9.17
CA MET A 308 10.32 6.18 -9.89
C MET A 308 11.15 7.45 -10.06
N ARG A 309 11.85 7.89 -9.00
CA ARG A 309 12.75 9.05 -9.06
C ARG A 309 13.88 8.85 -10.07
N LYS A 310 14.40 7.63 -10.19
CA LYS A 310 15.45 7.23 -11.14
C LYS A 310 14.90 6.82 -12.52
N GLY A 311 13.62 7.07 -12.81
CA GLY A 311 13.02 6.76 -14.11
C GLY A 311 12.89 5.25 -14.39
N TRP A 312 12.61 4.47 -13.35
CA TRP A 312 12.52 3.00 -13.36
C TRP A 312 13.83 2.30 -13.74
N ARG A 313 14.94 2.79 -13.20
CA ARG A 313 16.28 2.20 -13.35
C ARG A 313 16.91 1.88 -12.00
N LEU A 314 17.63 0.77 -11.96
CA LEU A 314 18.48 0.36 -10.84
C LEU A 314 19.76 1.21 -10.81
N LYS A 315 20.55 1.12 -9.72
CA LYS A 315 21.86 1.80 -9.65
C LYS A 315 22.82 1.30 -10.74
N SER A 316 22.71 0.03 -11.14
CA SER A 316 23.43 -0.55 -12.28
C SER A 316 23.06 0.08 -13.64
N GLY A 317 21.99 0.88 -13.70
CA GLY A 317 21.46 1.48 -14.93
C GLY A 317 20.47 0.57 -15.66
N GLU A 318 20.36 -0.70 -15.25
CA GLU A 318 19.40 -1.66 -15.78
C GLU A 318 17.95 -1.24 -15.48
N PRO A 319 17.00 -1.60 -16.35
CA PRO A 319 15.59 -1.36 -16.09
C PRO A 319 15.11 -2.20 -14.90
N VAL A 320 14.28 -1.61 -14.05
CA VAL A 320 13.64 -2.32 -12.93
C VAL A 320 12.81 -3.48 -13.47
N LYS A 321 13.07 -4.69 -12.96
CA LYS A 321 12.32 -5.91 -13.30
C LYS A 321 10.84 -5.73 -12.91
N SER A 322 9.93 -6.33 -13.70
CA SER A 322 8.48 -6.32 -13.43
C SER A 322 7.84 -4.94 -13.29
N ARG A 323 8.41 -3.92 -13.94
CA ARG A 323 7.87 -2.55 -13.96
C ARG A 323 6.38 -2.49 -14.30
N ASP A 324 5.93 -3.29 -15.27
CA ASP A 324 4.54 -3.39 -15.71
C ASP A 324 3.58 -3.71 -14.54
N LEU A 325 3.97 -4.65 -13.68
CA LEU A 325 3.21 -5.02 -12.50
C LEU A 325 3.34 -3.99 -11.38
N TRP A 326 4.52 -3.37 -11.20
CA TRP A 326 4.67 -2.29 -10.22
C TRP A 326 3.79 -1.08 -10.54
N GLU A 327 3.73 -0.66 -11.80
CA GLU A 327 2.83 0.40 -12.26
C GLU A 327 1.35 -0.01 -12.02
N ALA A 328 0.99 -1.28 -12.27
CA ALA A 328 -0.36 -1.79 -12.00
C ALA A 328 -0.70 -1.84 -10.50
N LEU A 329 0.28 -2.16 -9.63
CA LEU A 329 0.12 -2.13 -8.18
C LEU A 329 -0.17 -0.70 -7.69
N LEU A 330 0.67 0.26 -8.10
CA LEU A 330 0.50 1.66 -7.71
C LEU A 330 -0.86 2.22 -8.17
N LEU A 331 -1.30 1.90 -9.39
CA LEU A 331 -2.63 2.26 -9.87
C LEU A 331 -3.75 1.66 -9.01
N GLY A 332 -3.61 0.41 -8.57
CA GLY A 332 -4.56 -0.23 -7.65
C GLY A 332 -4.62 0.48 -6.29
N ILE A 333 -3.46 0.89 -5.77
CA ILE A 333 -3.35 1.62 -4.50
C ILE A 333 -3.98 3.01 -4.61
N GLU A 334 -3.69 3.75 -5.68
CA GLU A 334 -4.30 5.07 -5.93
C GLU A 334 -5.82 4.98 -6.04
N ARG A 335 -6.34 3.98 -6.76
CA ARG A 335 -7.78 3.75 -6.87
C ARG A 335 -8.44 3.49 -5.52
N LEU A 336 -7.81 2.71 -4.65
CA LEU A 336 -8.33 2.47 -3.29
C LEU A 336 -8.26 3.74 -2.43
N HIS A 337 -7.18 4.50 -2.56
CA HIS A 337 -7.02 5.78 -1.87
C HIS A 337 -8.08 6.81 -2.27
N GLU A 338 -8.44 6.91 -3.56
CA GLU A 338 -9.54 7.77 -4.04
C GLU A 338 -10.88 7.43 -3.36
N HIS A 339 -11.05 6.20 -2.88
CA HIS A 339 -12.22 5.73 -2.12
C HIS A 339 -12.01 5.75 -0.60
N GLY A 340 -10.99 6.48 -0.11
CA GLY A 340 -10.71 6.65 1.31
C GLY A 340 -10.08 5.43 1.99
N MET A 341 -9.44 4.54 1.21
CA MET A 341 -8.83 3.33 1.74
C MET A 341 -7.29 3.36 1.67
N ALA A 342 -6.64 3.16 2.81
CA ALA A 342 -5.19 3.03 2.91
C ALA A 342 -4.74 1.60 2.62
N VAL A 343 -3.61 1.46 1.92
CA VAL A 343 -2.95 0.16 1.67
C VAL A 343 -1.65 0.11 2.45
N ARG A 344 -1.40 -1.00 3.15
CA ARG A 344 -0.18 -1.22 3.91
C ARG A 344 0.38 -2.62 3.66
N PHE A 345 1.69 -2.78 3.74
CA PHE A 345 2.36 -4.06 3.54
C PHE A 345 3.00 -4.55 4.83
N TRP A 346 2.76 -5.82 5.17
CA TRP A 346 3.33 -6.49 6.33
C TRP A 346 4.22 -7.64 5.89
N LYS A 347 5.53 -7.51 6.10
CA LYS A 347 6.45 -8.64 5.94
C LYS A 347 6.25 -9.62 7.10
N ILE A 348 5.80 -10.83 6.78
CA ILE A 348 5.59 -11.90 7.75
C ILE A 348 6.59 -13.05 7.55
N PRO A 349 6.87 -13.86 8.59
CA PRO A 349 7.52 -15.15 8.44
C PRO A 349 6.69 -16.14 7.60
N ARG A 350 7.35 -16.91 6.74
CA ARG A 350 6.72 -17.93 5.86
C ARG A 350 5.80 -18.92 6.58
N LYS A 351 6.15 -19.29 7.82
CA LYS A 351 5.33 -20.18 8.66
C LYS A 351 3.91 -19.67 8.93
N TRP A 352 3.67 -18.36 8.75
CA TRP A 352 2.34 -17.76 8.89
C TRP A 352 1.61 -17.56 7.55
N ASN A 353 2.25 -17.86 6.42
CA ASN A 353 1.71 -17.68 5.06
C ASN A 353 1.41 -19.02 4.34
N GLN A 354 1.38 -20.14 5.07
CA GLN A 354 1.35 -21.50 4.48
C GLN A 354 0.14 -21.78 3.58
N ASP A 355 -1.01 -21.18 3.85
CA ASP A 355 -2.22 -21.40 3.05
C ASP A 355 -2.15 -20.72 1.69
N ALA A 356 -1.56 -19.52 1.62
CA ALA A 356 -1.31 -18.83 0.37
C ALA A 356 -0.20 -19.56 -0.43
N ASP A 357 0.90 -19.96 0.22
CA ASP A 357 1.99 -20.74 -0.39
C ASP A 357 1.50 -22.04 -1.04
N ARG A 358 0.73 -22.85 -0.29
CA ARG A 358 0.18 -24.10 -0.81
C ARG A 358 -0.73 -23.86 -2.01
N ALA A 359 -1.50 -22.77 -1.98
CA ALA A 359 -2.41 -22.39 -3.04
C ALA A 359 -1.69 -21.91 -4.30
N ALA A 360 -0.67 -21.08 -4.15
CA ALA A 360 0.17 -20.59 -5.24
C ALA A 360 0.90 -21.74 -5.93
N LYS A 361 1.49 -22.68 -5.17
CA LYS A 361 2.11 -23.90 -5.72
C LYS A 361 1.12 -24.77 -6.49
N GLY A 362 -0.10 -24.94 -5.95
CA GLY A 362 -1.17 -25.65 -6.65
C GLY A 362 -1.53 -24.99 -7.99
N ALA A 363 -1.56 -23.66 -8.03
CA ALA A 363 -1.80 -22.91 -9.27
C ALA A 363 -0.62 -22.97 -10.25
N ALA A 364 0.63 -23.01 -9.77
CA ALA A 364 1.82 -23.16 -10.60
C ALA A 364 1.89 -24.54 -11.30
N ALA A 365 1.22 -25.55 -10.72
CA ALA A 365 1.14 -26.89 -11.29
C ALA A 365 0.14 -26.99 -12.47
N VAL A 366 -0.71 -25.97 -12.67
CA VAL A 366 -1.65 -25.93 -13.79
C VAL A 366 -0.88 -25.79 -15.11
N LEU A 367 -1.11 -26.73 -16.04
CA LEU A 367 -0.43 -26.77 -17.33
C LEU A 367 -1.09 -25.89 -18.40
N GLU A 368 -2.38 -25.61 -18.25
CA GLU A 368 -3.13 -24.76 -19.18
C GLU A 368 -2.60 -23.33 -19.12
N ALA A 369 -2.22 -22.80 -20.29
CA ALA A 369 -1.73 -21.44 -20.41
C ALA A 369 -2.82 -20.43 -20.06
N THR A 370 -2.44 -19.36 -19.35
CA THR A 370 -3.32 -18.21 -19.11
C THR A 370 -2.76 -17.04 -19.92
N PRO A 371 -3.27 -16.79 -21.14
CA PRO A 371 -2.52 -16.01 -22.11
C PRO A 371 -2.54 -14.50 -21.86
N ASN A 372 -3.59 -13.98 -21.21
CA ASN A 372 -3.79 -12.54 -21.07
C ASN A 372 -4.04 -12.16 -19.62
N TYR A 373 -3.37 -11.09 -19.16
CA TYR A 373 -3.67 -10.44 -17.89
C TYR A 373 -5.15 -10.08 -17.80
N THR A 374 -5.80 -10.51 -16.72
CA THR A 374 -7.21 -10.19 -16.46
C THR A 374 -7.44 -9.83 -15.00
N ASP A 375 -8.38 -8.92 -14.76
CA ASP A 375 -8.83 -8.66 -13.40
C ASP A 375 -9.67 -9.84 -12.91
N ILE A 376 -9.37 -10.31 -11.70
CA ILE A 376 -10.11 -11.37 -11.04
C ILE A 376 -11.10 -10.70 -10.11
N PHE A 377 -12.40 -10.87 -10.35
CA PHE A 377 -13.44 -10.23 -9.55
C PHE A 377 -14.17 -11.22 -8.65
N GLY A 378 -14.29 -10.88 -7.37
CA GLY A 378 -15.03 -11.62 -6.36
C GLY A 378 -16.42 -11.05 -6.15
N LEU A 379 -17.45 -11.80 -6.53
CA LEU A 379 -18.83 -11.46 -6.20
C LEU A 379 -19.14 -11.81 -4.74
N LEU A 380 -20.02 -11.03 -4.10
CA LEU A 380 -20.67 -11.44 -2.86
C LEU A 380 -21.81 -12.37 -3.24
N THR A 381 -21.54 -13.68 -3.22
CA THR A 381 -22.61 -14.67 -3.33
C THR A 381 -23.35 -14.74 -2.01
N ARG A 382 -24.69 -14.70 -2.07
CA ARG A 382 -25.58 -14.76 -0.91
C ARG A 382 -25.42 -16.06 -0.12
#